data_AF-A0A819DZG0-F1
#
_entry.id   AF-A0A819DZG0-F1
#
_cell.length_a   1.000
_cell.length_b   1.000
_cell.length_c   1.000
_cell.angle_alpha   90.00
_cell.angle_beta   90.00
_cell.angle_gamma   90.00
#
_symmetry.space_group_name_H-M   'P 1'
#
loop_
_entity.id
_entity.type
_entity.pdbx_description
1 polymer ?
#
loop_
_entity_poly.entity_id
_entity_poly.type
_entity_poly.pdbx_seq_one_letter_code
_entity_poly.pdbx_strand_id
1 'polypeptide(L)'
;IGGPYSPFDQRWHLRQEYKIHSQREALARQLSRFILLYGVANLLLSPFIFIWQVLNLFYGYTELVRREPGVLGSRRWSNYGRLYLRHFNELDHSLNQRLNCGYKPAMSYMSSFVNYSIVEIAKFVSFTSGAILAVLIILTIYDEDVLNVEHMLTLMTGLGVVLGICRSLIPDENAVFDPEQMLQLVLAQVHYQPDSWKDHAHTDYVQAEFGQMFQLKYVYFLEELLSPFITPIILCFQLRRKSLQIIDFLRNYTVDVQGVGDVCSFAQLDIGKHGNMKWFVPIRAKQNDGGITNDGKLELSLMHFHHTNPKWQMPKQCEVYLEKIQERAVESMQTSSMLQQSLGQMQRSFYSDPQSTSSMYNRSMMPKTLNNAYSPTYTTVNMSVQQPSSSISQSGITKSDSPYRSLAPYGVLSKIHTQMFESSNSNYLSGSLAPLQSVPSAAQLDMNVSCLFMHELRYKYKHGEYEELEHIDEDHDDNVKC
;
A
#
# COMPACT_ATOMS: atom_id res chain seq x y z
N ILE A 1 -1.72 -16.10 22.21
CA ILE A 1 -0.28 -16.40 22.07
C ILE A 1 0.33 -17.08 23.32
N GLY A 2 -0.25 -16.97 24.53
CA GLY A 2 0.33 -17.59 25.74
C GLY A 2 -0.49 -18.74 26.33
N GLY A 3 -0.61 -19.86 25.62
CA GLY A 3 -1.24 -21.07 26.18
C GLY A 3 -0.20 -21.99 26.83
N PRO A 4 -0.55 -22.85 27.80
CA PRO A 4 0.42 -23.78 28.41
C PRO A 4 1.04 -24.76 27.39
N TYR A 5 0.39 -24.94 26.24
CA TYR A 5 0.83 -25.81 25.15
C TYR A 5 1.31 -25.05 23.91
N SER A 6 1.58 -23.74 24.02
CA SER A 6 2.15 -22.98 22.89
C SER A 6 3.63 -23.30 22.69
N PRO A 7 4.15 -23.19 21.45
CA PRO A 7 5.58 -23.36 21.16
C PRO A 7 6.50 -22.42 21.94
N PHE A 8 6.01 -21.22 22.27
CA PHE A 8 6.76 -20.21 23.01
C PHE A 8 6.58 -20.37 24.51
N ASP A 9 7.68 -20.39 25.24
CA ASP A 9 7.77 -20.23 26.68
C ASP A 9 7.95 -18.75 27.04
N GLN A 10 7.29 -18.31 28.11
CA GLN A 10 7.33 -16.92 28.60
C GLN A 10 7.08 -15.82 27.54
N ARG A 11 6.44 -16.16 26.41
CA ARG A 11 6.10 -15.31 25.25
C ARG A 11 7.25 -14.84 24.35
N TRP A 12 8.51 -14.91 24.79
CA TRP A 12 9.67 -14.41 24.04
C TRP A 12 10.70 -15.49 23.68
N HIS A 13 10.65 -16.68 24.28
CA HIS A 13 11.58 -17.78 23.98
C HIS A 13 10.85 -18.95 23.36
N LEU A 14 11.43 -19.55 22.34
CA LEU A 14 10.96 -20.81 21.78
C LEU A 14 11.44 -21.95 22.69
N ARG A 15 10.53 -22.88 23.04
CA ARG A 15 10.89 -24.05 23.86
C ARG A 15 12.05 -24.81 23.23
N GLN A 16 13.00 -25.22 24.06
CA GLN A 16 14.24 -25.88 23.62
C GLN A 16 13.96 -27.17 22.83
N GLU A 17 12.88 -27.88 23.14
CA GLU A 17 12.40 -29.06 22.42
C GLU A 17 12.23 -28.81 20.91
N TYR A 18 11.79 -27.61 20.51
CA TYR A 18 11.57 -27.26 19.11
C TYR A 18 12.88 -27.05 18.34
N LYS A 19 13.95 -26.68 19.05
CA LYS A 19 15.31 -26.52 18.49
C LYS A 19 16.00 -27.88 18.25
N ILE A 20 15.59 -28.95 18.96
CA ILE A 20 16.19 -30.29 18.86
C ILE A 20 15.65 -31.06 17.65
N HIS A 21 16.55 -31.57 16.80
CA HIS A 21 16.15 -32.21 15.55
C HIS A 21 15.40 -33.53 15.70
N SER A 22 15.81 -34.35 16.68
CA SER A 22 15.30 -35.71 16.92
C SER A 22 13.82 -35.75 17.30
N GLN A 23 13.27 -34.69 17.90
CA GLN A 23 11.89 -34.64 18.41
C GLN A 23 10.87 -34.08 17.40
N ARG A 24 11.30 -33.79 16.15
CA ARG A 24 10.47 -33.17 15.11
C ARG A 24 9.10 -33.82 14.93
N GLU A 25 9.08 -35.14 14.72
CA GLU A 25 7.85 -35.89 14.45
C GLU A 25 6.94 -36.00 15.68
N ALA A 26 7.53 -36.08 16.89
CA ALA A 26 6.77 -36.12 18.12
C ALA A 26 6.04 -34.78 18.34
N LEU A 27 6.76 -33.66 18.17
CA LEU A 27 6.20 -32.31 18.28
C LEU A 27 5.16 -32.02 17.19
N ALA A 28 5.41 -32.46 15.96
CA ALA A 28 4.45 -32.30 14.86
C ALA A 28 3.13 -33.07 15.12
N ARG A 29 3.21 -34.27 15.70
CA ARG A 29 2.04 -35.05 16.13
C ARG A 29 1.31 -34.38 17.30
N GLN A 30 2.05 -33.84 18.26
CA GLN A 30 1.46 -33.10 19.38
C GLN A 30 0.73 -31.84 18.91
N LEU A 31 1.36 -31.03 18.06
CA LEU A 31 0.74 -29.85 17.45
C LEU A 31 -0.52 -30.23 16.64
N SER A 32 -0.46 -31.32 15.87
CA SER A 32 -1.61 -31.84 15.12
C SER A 32 -2.79 -32.21 16.02
N ARG A 33 -2.53 -32.85 17.17
CA ARG A 33 -3.57 -33.19 18.17
C ARG A 33 -4.17 -31.94 18.80
N PHE A 34 -3.37 -30.94 19.13
CA PHE A 34 -3.87 -29.69 19.68
C PHE A 34 -4.71 -28.91 18.68
N ILE A 35 -4.27 -28.79 17.42
CA ILE A 35 -5.06 -28.14 16.36
C ILE A 35 -6.41 -28.85 16.21
N LEU A 36 -6.44 -30.19 16.25
CA LEU A 36 -7.68 -30.95 16.21
C LEU A 36 -8.57 -30.67 17.42
N LEU A 37 -8.02 -30.66 18.63
CA LEU A 37 -8.77 -30.35 19.86
C LEU A 37 -9.39 -28.95 19.79
N TYR A 38 -8.61 -27.94 19.39
CA TYR A 38 -9.12 -26.58 19.21
C TYR A 38 -10.14 -26.49 18.07
N GLY A 39 -9.97 -27.25 16.98
CA GLY A 39 -10.95 -27.33 15.89
C GLY A 39 -12.28 -27.91 16.35
N VAL A 40 -12.27 -29.00 17.12
CA VAL A 40 -13.48 -29.61 17.69
C VAL A 40 -14.14 -28.69 18.72
N ALA A 41 -13.35 -28.03 19.56
CA ALA A 41 -13.87 -27.04 20.51
C ALA A 41 -14.55 -25.86 19.79
N ASN A 42 -13.92 -25.33 18.73
CA ASN A 42 -14.52 -24.28 17.89
C ASN A 42 -15.80 -24.77 17.19
N LEU A 43 -15.84 -26.02 16.74
CA LEU A 43 -17.05 -26.60 16.14
C LEU A 43 -18.20 -26.67 17.16
N LEU A 44 -17.91 -27.11 18.39
CA LEU A 44 -18.91 -27.18 19.47
C LEU A 44 -19.42 -25.79 19.89
N LEU A 45 -18.53 -24.79 19.91
CA LEU A 45 -18.87 -23.40 20.25
C LEU A 45 -19.46 -22.62 19.06
N SER A 46 -19.38 -23.15 17.84
CA SER A 46 -19.83 -22.47 16.62
C SER A 46 -21.26 -21.91 16.67
N PRO A 47 -22.31 -22.59 17.19
CA PRO A 47 -23.64 -22.00 17.25
C PRO A 47 -23.71 -20.77 18.15
N PHE A 48 -22.99 -20.76 19.27
CA PHE A 48 -22.96 -19.60 20.18
C PHE A 48 -22.20 -18.42 19.57
N ILE A 49 -21.06 -18.70 18.93
CA ILE A 49 -20.27 -17.67 18.23
C ILE A 49 -21.09 -17.08 17.07
N PHE A 50 -21.82 -17.92 16.33
CA PHE A 50 -22.66 -17.48 15.23
C PHE A 50 -23.77 -16.54 15.69
N ILE A 51 -24.50 -16.88 16.77
CA ILE A 51 -25.53 -16.00 17.35
C ILE A 51 -24.92 -14.65 17.75
N TRP A 52 -23.76 -14.68 18.42
CA TRP A 52 -23.05 -13.45 18.79
C TRP A 52 -22.66 -12.61 17.57
N GLN A 53 -22.15 -13.23 16.51
CA GLN A 53 -21.77 -12.53 15.28
C GLN A 53 -22.98 -11.89 14.59
N VAL A 54 -24.12 -12.59 14.51
CA VAL A 54 -25.36 -12.04 13.98
C VAL A 54 -25.79 -10.81 14.76
N LEU A 55 -25.78 -10.88 16.10
CA LEU A 55 -26.14 -9.75 16.96
C LEU A 55 -25.17 -8.58 16.78
N ASN A 56 -23.86 -8.83 16.75
CA ASN A 56 -22.85 -7.79 16.60
C ASN A 56 -22.93 -7.10 15.23
N LEU A 57 -23.16 -7.87 14.15
CA LEU A 57 -23.38 -7.32 12.82
C LEU A 57 -24.65 -6.48 12.76
N PHE A 58 -25.74 -6.95 13.38
CA PHE A 58 -26.99 -6.20 13.45
C PHE A 58 -26.79 -4.89 14.21
N TYR A 59 -26.34 -4.93 15.47
CA TYR A 59 -26.18 -3.71 16.29
C TYR A 59 -25.13 -2.73 15.75
N GLY A 60 -24.02 -3.23 15.18
CA GLY A 60 -22.93 -2.39 14.71
C GLY A 60 -23.21 -1.70 13.37
N TYR A 61 -24.01 -2.31 12.50
CA TYR A 61 -24.16 -1.85 11.12
C TYR A 61 -25.58 -1.41 10.72
N THR A 62 -26.62 -1.68 11.51
CA THR A 62 -27.98 -1.22 11.15
C THR A 62 -28.08 0.29 10.99
N GLU A 63 -27.40 1.06 11.85
CA GLU A 63 -27.39 2.53 11.75
C GLU A 63 -26.67 2.98 10.47
N LEU A 64 -25.50 2.38 10.19
CA LEU A 64 -24.69 2.72 9.02
C LEU A 64 -25.41 2.39 7.71
N VAL A 65 -26.08 1.23 7.64
CA VAL A 65 -26.85 0.80 6.46
C VAL A 65 -28.07 1.69 6.25
N ARG A 66 -28.74 2.11 7.34
CA ARG A 66 -29.88 3.03 7.25
C ARG A 66 -29.46 4.41 6.77
N ARG A 67 -28.31 4.91 7.22
CA ARG A 67 -27.81 6.25 6.90
C ARG A 67 -27.25 6.31 5.48
N GLU A 68 -26.39 5.38 5.12
CA GLU A 68 -25.68 5.37 3.83
C GLU A 68 -25.56 3.93 3.30
N PRO A 69 -26.57 3.42 2.56
CA PRO A 69 -26.55 2.05 2.03
C PRO A 69 -25.39 1.81 1.05
N GLY A 70 -24.90 2.88 0.38
CA GLY A 70 -23.73 2.83 -0.50
C GLY A 70 -22.44 2.42 0.19
N VAL A 71 -22.35 2.52 1.53
CA VAL A 71 -21.16 2.09 2.28
C VAL A 71 -20.97 0.57 2.19
N LEU A 72 -22.03 -0.22 2.01
CA LEU A 72 -21.91 -1.68 1.82
C LEU A 72 -21.25 -2.05 0.48
N GLY A 73 -21.51 -1.24 -0.55
CA GLY A 73 -20.88 -1.37 -1.87
C GLY A 73 -19.46 -0.83 -1.91
N SER A 74 -19.01 -0.12 -0.87
CA SER A 74 -17.63 0.32 -0.76
C SER A 74 -16.69 -0.86 -0.50
N ARG A 75 -15.44 -0.69 -0.90
CA ARG A 75 -14.37 -1.66 -0.69
C ARG A 75 -13.59 -1.39 0.59
N ARG A 76 -12.81 -2.37 1.02
CA ARG A 76 -11.86 -2.29 2.13
C ARG A 76 -10.67 -3.21 1.87
N TRP A 77 -9.54 -2.90 2.50
CA TRP A 77 -8.42 -3.84 2.57
C TRP A 77 -8.84 -5.08 3.37
N SER A 78 -8.67 -6.26 2.77
CA SER A 78 -9.00 -7.55 3.38
C SER A 78 -7.98 -7.90 4.48
N ASN A 79 -8.34 -8.79 5.40
CA ASN A 79 -7.39 -9.28 6.41
C ASN A 79 -6.21 -10.02 5.76
N TYR A 80 -6.47 -10.72 4.65
CA TYR A 80 -5.43 -11.32 3.82
C TYR A 80 -4.49 -10.24 3.24
N GLY A 81 -5.04 -9.23 2.57
CA GLY A 81 -4.27 -8.13 2.00
C GLY A 81 -3.43 -7.40 3.04
N ARG A 82 -3.98 -7.14 4.24
CA ARG A 82 -3.24 -6.52 5.34
C ARG A 82 -2.01 -7.33 5.78
N LEU A 83 -2.07 -8.66 5.77
CA LEU A 83 -0.92 -9.52 6.13
C LEU A 83 0.07 -9.68 4.97
N TYR A 84 -0.45 -9.80 3.75
CA TYR A 84 0.36 -9.90 2.55
C TYR A 84 1.21 -8.64 2.34
N LEU A 85 0.58 -7.47 2.41
CA LEU A 85 1.17 -6.15 2.17
C LEU A 85 2.01 -5.60 3.33
N ARG A 86 2.02 -6.26 4.49
CA ARG A 86 2.77 -5.82 5.68
C ARG A 86 4.25 -6.12 5.54
N HIS A 87 5.11 -5.12 5.77
CA HIS A 87 6.56 -5.30 5.86
C HIS A 87 6.97 -6.01 7.16
N PHE A 88 8.19 -6.54 7.18
CA PHE A 88 8.83 -6.96 8.43
C PHE A 88 9.10 -5.74 9.32
N ASN A 89 8.91 -5.88 10.63
CA ASN A 89 9.06 -4.82 11.64
C ASN A 89 8.21 -3.56 11.41
N GLU A 90 7.07 -3.67 10.71
CA GLU A 90 6.12 -2.58 10.54
C GLU A 90 5.08 -2.54 11.66
N LEU A 91 4.85 -1.34 12.22
CA LEU A 91 3.84 -1.08 13.24
C LEU A 91 2.44 -0.94 12.61
N ASP A 92 1.39 -1.28 13.35
CA ASP A 92 0.04 -1.32 12.81
C ASP A 92 -0.47 0.06 12.33
N HIS A 93 -0.06 1.15 12.99
CA HIS A 93 -0.42 2.50 12.57
C HIS A 93 0.27 2.91 11.28
N SER A 94 1.56 2.54 11.09
CA SER A 94 2.31 2.80 9.85
C SER A 94 1.68 2.05 8.68
N LEU A 95 1.30 0.78 8.88
CA LEU A 95 0.57 -0.01 7.90
C LEU A 95 -0.78 0.64 7.56
N ASN A 96 -1.55 1.04 8.57
CA ASN A 96 -2.85 1.69 8.36
C ASN A 96 -2.72 3.00 7.59
N GLN A 97 -1.72 3.84 7.93
CA GLN A 97 -1.47 5.09 7.22
C GLN A 97 -1.21 4.83 5.73
N ARG A 98 -0.34 3.86 5.43
CA ARG A 98 0.01 3.47 4.07
C ARG A 98 -1.17 2.94 3.26
N LEU A 99 -1.95 2.03 3.84
CA LEU A 99 -3.15 1.48 3.23
C LEU A 99 -4.26 2.55 3.05
N ASN A 100 -4.36 3.52 3.96
CA ASN A 100 -5.30 4.63 3.83
C ASN A 100 -4.90 5.59 2.71
N CYS A 101 -3.61 5.91 2.58
CA CYS A 101 -3.09 6.70 1.44
C CYS A 101 -3.35 5.98 0.10
N GLY A 102 -3.18 4.66 0.06
CA GLY A 102 -3.47 3.84 -1.13
C GLY A 102 -4.96 3.59 -1.41
N TYR A 103 -5.88 3.97 -0.52
CA TYR A 103 -7.31 3.64 -0.67
C TYR A 103 -7.98 4.34 -1.86
N LYS A 104 -7.76 5.65 -2.02
CA LYS A 104 -8.34 6.43 -3.13
C LYS A 104 -7.89 5.89 -4.51
N PRO A 105 -6.59 5.75 -4.81
CA PRO A 105 -6.16 5.21 -6.10
C PRO A 105 -6.60 3.75 -6.31
N ALA A 106 -6.68 2.94 -5.24
CA ALA A 106 -7.20 1.56 -5.33
C ALA A 106 -8.69 1.51 -5.67
N MET A 107 -9.47 2.44 -5.12
CA MET A 107 -10.89 2.58 -5.47
C MET A 107 -11.04 2.99 -6.93
N SER A 108 -10.30 4.01 -7.38
CA SER A 108 -10.32 4.46 -8.77
C SER A 108 -9.94 3.35 -9.74
N TYR A 109 -8.89 2.57 -9.42
CA TYR A 109 -8.50 1.40 -10.20
C TYR A 109 -9.64 0.37 -10.31
N MET A 110 -10.27 0.00 -9.19
CA MET A 110 -11.38 -0.96 -9.20
C MET A 110 -12.64 -0.45 -9.91
N SER A 111 -12.92 0.85 -9.86
CA SER A 111 -14.05 1.45 -10.58
C SER A 111 -13.86 1.49 -12.09
N SER A 112 -12.61 1.37 -12.59
CA SER A 112 -12.34 1.32 -14.02
C SER A 112 -12.85 0.05 -14.70
N PHE A 113 -13.09 -1.00 -13.93
CA PHE A 113 -13.57 -2.28 -14.43
C PHE A 113 -15.08 -2.36 -14.29
N VAL A 114 -15.77 -2.02 -15.38
CA VAL A 114 -17.23 -2.01 -15.45
C VAL A 114 -17.72 -3.22 -16.23
N ASN A 115 -18.64 -3.97 -15.64
CA ASN A 115 -19.36 -5.02 -16.35
C ASN A 115 -20.47 -4.40 -17.21
N TYR A 116 -20.20 -4.22 -18.50
CA TYR A 116 -21.13 -3.55 -19.43
C TYR A 116 -22.52 -4.23 -19.48
N SER A 117 -22.59 -5.56 -19.37
CA SER A 117 -23.87 -6.28 -19.32
C SER A 117 -24.74 -5.87 -18.13
N ILE A 118 -24.15 -5.65 -16.95
CA ILE A 118 -24.89 -5.22 -15.75
C ILE A 118 -25.37 -3.78 -15.93
N VAL A 119 -24.55 -2.92 -16.55
CA VAL A 119 -24.89 -1.51 -16.80
C VAL A 119 -26.09 -1.39 -17.75
N GLU A 120 -26.11 -2.14 -18.86
CA GLU A 120 -27.22 -2.08 -19.80
C GLU A 120 -28.54 -2.60 -19.20
N ILE A 121 -28.48 -3.67 -18.39
CA ILE A 121 -29.64 -4.14 -17.63
C ILE A 121 -30.09 -3.08 -16.60
N ALA A 122 -29.15 -2.45 -15.89
CA ALA A 122 -29.46 -1.40 -14.92
C ALA A 122 -30.09 -0.16 -15.58
N LYS A 123 -29.63 0.24 -16.77
CA LYS A 123 -30.24 1.30 -17.58
C LYS A 123 -31.66 0.96 -17.99
N PHE A 124 -31.89 -0.26 -18.47
CA PHE A 124 -33.23 -0.71 -18.85
C PHE A 124 -34.20 -0.72 -17.64
N VAL A 125 -33.80 -1.33 -16.53
CA VAL A 125 -34.64 -1.42 -15.32
C VAL A 125 -34.87 -0.04 -14.67
N SER A 126 -33.86 0.82 -14.66
CA SER A 126 -34.02 2.20 -14.16
C SER A 126 -34.95 3.03 -15.04
N PHE A 127 -34.90 2.86 -16.36
CA PHE A 127 -35.83 3.52 -17.26
C PHE A 127 -37.27 3.06 -17.04
N THR A 128 -37.51 1.74 -16.99
CA THR A 128 -38.87 1.19 -16.79
C THR A 128 -39.44 1.55 -15.41
N SER A 129 -38.67 1.35 -14.34
CA SER A 129 -39.13 1.69 -12.98
C SER A 129 -39.33 3.19 -12.82
N GLY A 130 -38.45 4.01 -13.39
CA GLY A 130 -38.55 5.47 -13.38
C GLY A 130 -39.78 5.98 -14.13
N ALA A 131 -40.13 5.38 -15.27
CA ALA A 131 -41.32 5.75 -16.03
C ALA A 131 -42.61 5.45 -15.27
N ILE A 132 -42.73 4.24 -14.69
CA ILE A 132 -43.90 3.87 -13.87
C ILE A 132 -43.99 4.78 -12.63
N LEU A 133 -42.86 4.99 -11.94
CA LEU A 133 -42.82 5.85 -10.75
C LEU A 133 -43.19 7.30 -11.09
N ALA A 134 -42.72 7.83 -12.21
CA ALA A 134 -43.07 9.19 -12.66
C ALA A 134 -44.57 9.35 -12.92
N VAL A 135 -45.20 8.38 -13.58
CA VAL A 135 -46.66 8.37 -13.80
C VAL A 135 -47.41 8.33 -12.46
N LEU A 136 -46.99 7.47 -11.53
CA LEU A 136 -47.60 7.40 -10.19
C LEU A 136 -47.44 8.71 -9.41
N ILE A 137 -46.26 9.34 -9.45
CA ILE A 137 -46.02 10.64 -8.80
C ILE A 137 -46.93 11.72 -9.39
N ILE A 138 -47.09 11.78 -10.71
CA ILE A 138 -48.00 12.75 -11.36
C ILE A 138 -49.44 12.50 -10.92
N LEU A 139 -49.87 11.24 -10.86
CA LEU A 139 -51.21 10.87 -10.44
C LEU A 139 -51.47 11.24 -8.97
N THR A 140 -50.50 11.05 -8.08
CA THR A 140 -50.61 11.45 -6.66
C THR A 140 -50.58 12.97 -6.47
N ILE A 141 -49.95 13.72 -7.37
CA ILE A 141 -50.00 15.20 -7.35
C ILE A 141 -51.36 15.69 -7.84
N TYR A 142 -51.98 14.99 -8.78
CA TYR A 142 -53.32 15.32 -9.28
C TYR A 142 -54.40 15.02 -8.23
N ASP A 143 -54.30 13.87 -7.56
CA ASP A 143 -55.25 13.42 -6.56
C ASP A 143 -54.52 12.71 -5.40
N GLU A 144 -54.64 13.26 -4.19
CA GLU A 144 -54.00 12.70 -2.99
C GLU A 144 -54.63 11.37 -2.58
N ASP A 145 -55.89 11.09 -2.96
CA ASP A 145 -56.60 9.85 -2.60
C ASP A 145 -55.97 8.60 -3.24
N VAL A 146 -55.13 8.80 -4.27
CA VAL A 146 -54.34 7.74 -4.91
C VAL A 146 -53.39 7.07 -3.91
N LEU A 147 -52.89 7.81 -2.91
CA LEU A 147 -52.03 7.26 -1.86
C LEU A 147 -52.76 6.31 -0.90
N ASN A 148 -54.09 6.48 -0.76
CA ASN A 148 -54.93 5.66 0.11
C ASN A 148 -55.32 4.32 -0.53
N VAL A 149 -55.08 4.16 -1.84
CA VAL A 149 -55.30 2.89 -2.56
C VAL A 149 -54.34 1.81 -2.05
N GLU A 150 -54.87 0.59 -1.91
CA GLU A 150 -54.11 -0.55 -1.40
C GLU A 150 -52.79 -0.75 -2.17
N HIS A 151 -51.70 -0.94 -1.42
CA HIS A 151 -50.34 -1.14 -1.93
C HIS A 151 -49.69 0.01 -2.74
N MET A 152 -50.36 1.15 -2.96
CA MET A 152 -49.79 2.24 -3.78
C MET A 152 -48.48 2.78 -3.19
N LEU A 153 -48.48 3.10 -1.89
CA LEU A 153 -47.30 3.61 -1.19
C LEU A 153 -46.14 2.59 -1.18
N THR A 154 -46.46 1.30 -1.00
CA THR A 154 -45.44 0.23 -1.04
C THR A 154 -44.86 0.03 -2.43
N LEU A 155 -45.68 0.17 -3.47
CA LEU A 155 -45.25 0.09 -4.87
C LEU A 155 -44.35 1.27 -5.23
N MET A 156 -44.74 2.50 -4.87
CA MET A 156 -43.92 3.70 -5.10
C MET A 156 -42.57 3.61 -4.36
N THR A 157 -42.58 3.17 -3.10
CA THR A 157 -41.36 2.98 -2.30
C THR A 157 -40.47 1.88 -2.91
N GLY A 158 -41.06 0.75 -3.29
CA GLY A 158 -40.36 -0.36 -3.94
C GLY A 158 -39.71 0.05 -5.27
N LEU A 159 -40.46 0.75 -6.14
CA LEU A 159 -39.94 1.29 -7.40
C LEU A 159 -38.83 2.32 -7.16
N GLY A 160 -38.96 3.18 -6.15
CA GLY A 160 -37.93 4.14 -5.75
C GLY A 160 -36.63 3.46 -5.28
N VAL A 161 -36.74 2.40 -4.48
CA VAL A 161 -35.58 1.60 -4.04
C VAL A 161 -34.91 0.92 -5.23
N VAL A 162 -35.67 0.27 -6.11
CA VAL A 162 -35.15 -0.37 -7.32
C VAL A 162 -34.42 0.66 -8.20
N LEU A 163 -35.02 1.83 -8.41
CA LEU A 163 -34.43 2.92 -9.17
C LEU A 163 -33.11 3.40 -8.54
N GLY A 164 -33.07 3.55 -7.22
CA GLY A 164 -31.85 3.93 -6.49
C GLY A 164 -30.72 2.91 -6.64
N ILE A 165 -31.04 1.61 -6.52
CA ILE A 165 -30.07 0.52 -6.72
C ILE A 165 -29.57 0.52 -8.16
N CYS A 166 -30.45 0.57 -9.16
CA CYS A 166 -30.05 0.57 -10.57
C CYS A 166 -29.17 1.78 -10.90
N ARG A 167 -29.47 2.97 -10.36
CA ARG A 167 -28.60 4.15 -10.53
C ARG A 167 -27.24 3.99 -9.87
N SER A 168 -27.13 3.29 -8.75
CA SER A 168 -25.84 3.03 -8.10
C SER A 168 -24.92 2.09 -8.91
N LEU A 169 -25.50 1.30 -9.84
CA LEU A 169 -24.76 0.39 -10.71
C LEU A 169 -24.27 1.07 -12.00
N ILE A 170 -24.78 2.25 -12.33
CA ILE A 170 -24.38 3.00 -13.53
C ILE A 170 -23.16 3.85 -13.18
N PRO A 171 -21.99 3.60 -13.81
CA PRO A 171 -20.79 4.41 -13.57
C PRO A 171 -20.93 5.81 -14.18
N ASP A 172 -20.06 6.73 -13.75
CA ASP A 172 -19.99 8.08 -14.31
C ASP A 172 -19.50 8.04 -15.77
N GLU A 173 -20.19 8.77 -16.65
CA GLU A 173 -19.89 8.85 -18.09
C GLU A 173 -18.59 9.61 -18.36
N ASN A 174 -18.20 10.52 -17.47
CA ASN A 174 -17.00 11.37 -17.63
C ASN A 174 -15.78 10.85 -16.87
N ALA A 175 -15.81 9.60 -16.42
CA ALA A 175 -14.67 8.99 -15.72
C ALA A 175 -13.51 8.72 -16.71
N VAL A 176 -12.30 9.17 -16.36
CA VAL A 176 -11.08 8.87 -17.11
C VAL A 176 -10.56 7.49 -16.69
N PHE A 177 -10.48 6.56 -17.64
CA PHE A 177 -10.12 5.17 -17.39
C PHE A 177 -8.68 4.86 -17.78
N ASP A 178 -7.74 5.08 -16.86
CA ASP A 178 -6.33 4.70 -17.04
C ASP A 178 -5.91 3.67 -15.96
N PRO A 179 -6.26 2.37 -16.12
CA PRO A 179 -6.03 1.36 -15.10
C PRO A 179 -4.55 1.16 -14.77
N GLU A 180 -3.66 1.30 -15.76
CA GLU A 180 -2.22 1.13 -15.57
C GLU A 180 -1.63 2.22 -14.66
N GLN A 181 -1.97 3.48 -14.92
CA GLN A 181 -1.52 4.60 -14.10
C GLN A 181 -2.10 4.51 -12.68
N MET A 182 -3.37 4.15 -12.54
CA MET A 182 -3.98 3.98 -11.22
C MET A 182 -3.31 2.86 -10.43
N LEU A 183 -2.99 1.72 -11.07
CA LEU A 183 -2.28 0.62 -10.42
C LEU A 183 -0.85 1.03 -10.02
N GLN A 184 -0.15 1.81 -10.84
CA GLN A 184 1.17 2.36 -10.46
C GLN A 184 1.08 3.30 -9.25
N LEU A 185 0.03 4.12 -9.16
CA LEU A 185 -0.21 4.97 -7.98
C LEU A 185 -0.52 4.14 -6.73
N VAL A 186 -1.25 3.03 -6.87
CA VAL A 186 -1.47 2.08 -5.77
C VAL A 186 -0.15 1.44 -5.35
N LEU A 187 0.63 0.95 -6.31
CA LEU A 187 1.95 0.34 -6.07
C LEU A 187 2.88 1.28 -5.31
N ALA A 188 2.91 2.56 -5.70
CA ALA A 188 3.72 3.57 -5.03
C ALA A 188 3.42 3.64 -3.53
N GLN A 189 2.16 3.47 -3.11
CA GLN A 189 1.78 3.51 -1.70
C GLN A 189 1.89 2.14 -1.02
N VAL A 190 1.39 1.09 -1.68
CA VAL A 190 1.23 -0.25 -1.09
C VAL A 190 2.52 -1.08 -1.11
N HIS A 191 3.48 -0.68 -1.94
CA HIS A 191 4.84 -1.21 -2.12
C HIS A 191 4.95 -2.63 -2.68
N TYR A 192 3.96 -3.49 -2.46
CA TYR A 192 3.95 -4.86 -2.94
C TYR A 192 2.99 -5.06 -4.10
N GLN A 193 3.47 -5.71 -5.15
CA GLN A 193 2.71 -6.13 -6.32
C GLN A 193 3.35 -7.39 -6.91
N PRO A 194 2.56 -8.40 -7.31
CA PRO A 194 3.06 -9.54 -8.08
C PRO A 194 3.67 -9.14 -9.43
N ASP A 195 4.75 -9.82 -9.83
CA ASP A 195 5.45 -9.59 -11.11
C ASP A 195 4.55 -9.82 -12.34
N SER A 196 3.46 -10.60 -12.22
CA SER A 196 2.51 -10.90 -13.30
C SER A 196 1.61 -9.72 -13.66
N TRP A 197 1.47 -8.74 -12.78
CA TRP A 197 0.52 -7.64 -12.97
C TRP A 197 1.03 -6.53 -13.87
N LYS A 198 2.35 -6.39 -13.97
CA LYS A 198 2.96 -5.38 -14.84
C LYS A 198 2.61 -5.70 -16.30
N ASP A 199 2.26 -4.67 -17.06
CA ASP A 199 1.71 -4.68 -18.45
C ASP A 199 0.31 -5.31 -18.62
N HIS A 200 -0.17 -6.06 -17.62
CA HIS A 200 -1.48 -6.73 -17.65
C HIS A 200 -2.51 -6.03 -16.75
N ALA A 201 -2.26 -4.77 -16.38
CA ALA A 201 -3.05 -4.01 -15.41
C ALA A 201 -4.52 -3.84 -15.81
N HIS A 202 -4.86 -3.94 -17.10
CA HIS A 202 -6.20 -3.80 -17.65
C HIS A 202 -6.97 -5.15 -17.74
N THR A 203 -6.37 -6.26 -17.33
CA THR A 203 -6.98 -7.59 -17.45
C THR A 203 -7.84 -7.96 -16.25
N ASP A 204 -8.93 -8.71 -16.49
CA ASP A 204 -9.83 -9.20 -15.44
C ASP A 204 -9.13 -10.12 -14.44
N TYR A 205 -8.07 -10.83 -14.87
CA TYR A 205 -7.25 -11.66 -14.01
C TYR A 205 -6.57 -10.83 -12.90
N VAL A 206 -5.93 -9.71 -13.26
CA VAL A 206 -5.29 -8.81 -12.29
C VAL A 206 -6.34 -8.15 -11.40
N GLN A 207 -7.49 -7.76 -11.96
CA GLN A 207 -8.60 -7.21 -11.19
C GLN A 207 -9.09 -8.21 -10.13
N ALA A 208 -9.25 -9.48 -10.48
CA ALA A 208 -9.72 -10.53 -9.58
C ALA A 208 -8.71 -10.80 -8.44
N GLU A 209 -7.41 -10.89 -8.76
CA GLU A 209 -6.36 -11.05 -7.73
C GLU A 209 -6.26 -9.83 -6.82
N PHE A 210 -6.30 -8.61 -7.38
CA PHE A 210 -6.35 -7.39 -6.59
C PHE A 210 -7.59 -7.34 -5.70
N GLY A 211 -8.73 -7.81 -6.20
CA GLY A 211 -9.99 -7.91 -5.47
C GLY A 211 -9.91 -8.79 -4.21
N GLN A 212 -8.99 -9.77 -4.16
CA GLN A 212 -8.75 -10.56 -2.94
C GLN A 212 -8.09 -9.73 -1.84
N MET A 213 -7.23 -8.76 -2.21
CA MET A 213 -6.61 -7.82 -1.26
C MET A 213 -7.51 -6.62 -0.95
N PHE A 214 -8.33 -6.21 -1.92
CA PHE A 214 -9.22 -5.05 -1.82
C PHE A 214 -10.69 -5.45 -2.06
N GLN A 215 -11.24 -6.15 -1.08
CA GLN A 215 -12.56 -6.78 -1.15
C GLN A 215 -13.71 -5.82 -0.85
N LEU A 216 -14.91 -6.18 -1.31
CA LEU A 216 -16.15 -5.47 -1.00
C LEU A 216 -16.52 -5.66 0.49
N LYS A 217 -17.06 -4.62 1.13
CA LYS A 217 -17.41 -4.68 2.56
C LYS A 217 -18.50 -5.71 2.85
N TYR A 218 -19.47 -5.91 1.96
CA TYR A 218 -20.47 -6.97 2.16
C TYR A 218 -19.87 -8.38 2.12
N VAL A 219 -18.83 -8.61 1.29
CA VAL A 219 -18.11 -9.90 1.25
C VAL A 219 -17.42 -10.14 2.59
N TYR A 220 -16.79 -9.10 3.16
CA TYR A 220 -16.24 -9.17 4.50
C TYR A 220 -17.29 -9.55 5.57
N PHE A 221 -18.49 -8.99 5.52
CA PHE A 221 -19.55 -9.37 6.46
C PHE A 221 -20.02 -10.81 6.29
N LEU A 222 -20.12 -11.29 5.04
CA LEU A 222 -20.44 -12.67 4.77
C LEU A 222 -19.35 -13.62 5.29
N GLU A 223 -18.07 -13.26 5.11
CA GLU A 223 -16.93 -14.01 5.64
C GLU A 223 -16.96 -14.08 7.17
N GLU A 224 -17.20 -12.97 7.87
CA GLU A 224 -17.32 -12.94 9.34
C GLU A 224 -18.52 -13.76 9.83
N LEU A 225 -19.64 -13.71 9.12
CA LEU A 225 -20.84 -14.48 9.45
C LEU A 225 -20.63 -15.99 9.26
N LEU A 226 -19.91 -16.40 8.20
CA LEU A 226 -19.61 -17.80 7.91
C LEU A 226 -18.38 -18.33 8.67
N SER A 227 -17.55 -17.44 9.21
CA SER A 227 -16.31 -17.76 9.94
C SER A 227 -16.48 -18.83 11.03
N PRO A 228 -17.52 -18.83 11.88
CA PRO A 228 -17.70 -19.84 12.93
C PRO A 228 -17.86 -21.27 12.39
N PHE A 229 -18.36 -21.42 11.16
CA PHE A 229 -18.53 -22.73 10.51
C PHE A 229 -17.31 -23.14 9.70
N ILE A 230 -16.69 -22.19 8.97
CA ILE A 230 -15.56 -22.46 8.10
C ILE A 230 -14.27 -22.69 8.89
N THR A 231 -14.04 -21.91 9.95
CA THR A 231 -12.82 -21.99 10.79
C THR A 231 -12.55 -23.40 11.34
N PRO A 232 -13.49 -24.10 12.00
CA PRO A 232 -13.23 -25.46 12.50
C PRO A 232 -12.94 -26.46 11.38
N ILE A 233 -13.54 -26.31 10.19
CA ILE A 233 -13.27 -27.17 9.02
C ILE A 233 -11.82 -26.96 8.56
N ILE A 234 -11.38 -25.71 8.42
CA ILE A 234 -9.99 -25.38 8.02
C ILE A 234 -8.99 -25.91 9.06
N LEU A 235 -9.25 -25.73 10.35
CA LEU A 235 -8.38 -26.21 11.43
C LEU A 235 -8.24 -27.75 11.41
N CYS A 236 -9.37 -28.47 11.37
CA CYS A 236 -9.39 -29.92 11.45
C CYS A 236 -8.77 -30.60 10.21
N PHE A 237 -9.00 -30.08 9.01
CA PHE A 237 -8.63 -30.75 7.77
C PHE A 237 -7.40 -30.17 7.06
N GLN A 238 -7.24 -28.85 7.02
CA GLN A 238 -6.17 -28.21 6.25
C GLN A 238 -4.95 -27.90 7.12
N LEU A 239 -5.14 -27.14 8.20
CA LEU A 239 -4.03 -26.68 9.05
C LEU A 239 -3.34 -27.86 9.74
N ARG A 240 -4.12 -28.85 10.19
CA ARG A 240 -3.63 -30.07 10.82
C ARG A 240 -2.60 -30.82 9.96
N ARG A 241 -2.79 -30.89 8.64
CA ARG A 241 -1.89 -31.59 7.71
C ARG A 241 -0.56 -30.87 7.53
N LYS A 242 -0.54 -29.55 7.75
CA LYS A 242 0.65 -28.69 7.64
C LYS A 242 1.44 -28.58 8.94
N SER A 243 1.10 -29.35 10.00
CA SER A 243 1.78 -29.24 11.30
C SER A 243 3.28 -29.49 11.21
N LEU A 244 3.73 -30.45 10.40
CA LEU A 244 5.16 -30.72 10.20
C LEU A 244 5.89 -29.50 9.63
N GLN A 245 5.34 -28.90 8.58
CA GLN A 245 5.90 -27.71 7.93
C GLN A 245 5.97 -26.51 8.89
N ILE A 246 4.99 -26.37 9.79
CA ILE A 246 4.99 -25.31 10.81
C ILE A 246 6.14 -25.52 11.81
N ILE A 247 6.37 -26.76 12.26
CA ILE A 247 7.48 -27.07 13.17
C ILE A 247 8.82 -26.83 12.49
N ASP A 248 8.97 -27.21 11.22
CA ASP A 248 10.18 -26.96 10.45
C ASP A 248 10.44 -25.47 10.26
N PHE A 249 9.38 -24.71 10.00
CA PHE A 249 9.47 -23.27 9.89
C PHE A 249 9.95 -22.63 11.20
N LEU A 250 9.32 -22.99 12.33
CA LEU A 250 9.71 -22.47 13.64
C LEU A 250 11.15 -22.85 14.01
N ARG A 251 11.64 -24.02 13.59
CA ARG A 251 13.02 -24.43 13.85
C ARG A 251 14.02 -23.68 12.98
N ASN A 252 13.78 -23.63 11.67
CA ASN A 252 14.76 -23.14 10.71
C ASN A 252 14.81 -21.61 10.65
N TYR A 253 13.70 -20.93 10.97
CA TYR A 253 13.58 -19.46 10.86
C TYR A 253 13.39 -18.76 12.21
N THR A 254 13.82 -19.37 13.31
CA THR A 254 13.92 -18.69 14.62
C THR A 254 15.38 -18.48 14.98
N VAL A 255 15.73 -17.24 15.31
CA VAL A 255 17.09 -16.85 15.71
C VAL A 255 17.01 -16.11 17.04
N ASP A 256 17.92 -16.43 17.95
CA ASP A 256 18.04 -15.75 19.24
C ASP A 256 18.84 -14.45 19.08
N VAL A 257 18.22 -13.32 19.41
CA VAL A 257 18.83 -12.00 19.35
C VAL A 257 19.04 -11.48 20.76
N GLN A 258 20.30 -11.12 21.06
CA GLN A 258 20.70 -10.61 22.37
C GLN A 258 19.85 -9.38 22.76
N GLY A 259 19.22 -9.45 23.93
CA GLY A 259 18.38 -8.39 24.48
C GLY A 259 16.91 -8.39 24.04
N VAL A 260 16.54 -9.20 23.03
CA VAL A 260 15.14 -9.32 22.56
C VAL A 260 14.57 -10.73 22.81
N GLY A 261 15.37 -11.77 22.58
CA GLY A 261 14.96 -13.17 22.64
C GLY A 261 14.81 -13.80 21.26
N ASP A 262 13.95 -14.82 21.15
CA ASP A 262 13.77 -15.59 19.92
C ASP A 262 12.86 -14.84 18.92
N VAL A 263 13.43 -14.43 17.78
CA VAL A 263 12.73 -13.68 16.72
C VAL A 263 12.74 -14.43 15.40
N CYS A 264 11.83 -14.06 14.51
CA CYS A 264 11.82 -14.55 13.14
C CYS A 264 13.08 -14.09 12.39
N SER A 265 13.76 -15.01 11.70
CA SER A 265 15.01 -14.72 10.98
C SER A 265 14.81 -13.68 9.87
N PHE A 266 13.67 -13.68 9.18
CA PHE A 266 13.32 -12.68 8.17
C PHE A 266 13.15 -11.28 8.76
N ALA A 267 12.76 -11.17 10.03
CA ALA A 267 12.62 -9.89 10.72
C ALA A 267 13.96 -9.24 11.09
N GLN A 268 15.09 -9.95 10.93
CA GLN A 268 16.43 -9.35 11.09
C GLN A 268 16.84 -8.47 9.91
N LEU A 269 16.07 -8.50 8.80
CA LEU A 269 16.36 -7.72 7.59
C LEU A 269 17.75 -8.04 6.99
N ASP A 270 18.22 -9.27 7.17
CA ASP A 270 19.54 -9.75 6.73
C ASP A 270 19.47 -10.26 5.28
N ILE A 271 19.83 -9.40 4.33
CA ILE A 271 19.76 -9.70 2.89
C ILE A 271 20.76 -10.81 2.51
N GLY A 272 21.88 -10.94 3.22
CA GLY A 272 22.88 -11.97 2.90
C GLY A 272 22.36 -13.39 3.09
N LYS A 273 21.42 -13.60 4.02
CA LYS A 273 20.87 -14.93 4.33
C LYS A 273 19.53 -15.24 3.67
N HIS A 274 18.65 -14.24 3.57
CA HIS A 274 17.26 -14.44 3.12
C HIS A 274 16.87 -13.60 1.91
N GLY A 275 17.80 -12.81 1.37
CA GLY A 275 17.59 -11.97 0.21
C GLY A 275 17.25 -12.75 -1.05
N ASN A 276 16.48 -12.13 -1.93
CA ASN A 276 16.13 -12.67 -3.22
C ASN A 276 17.10 -12.12 -4.26
N MET A 277 17.94 -12.99 -4.83
CA MET A 277 18.95 -12.61 -5.84
C MET A 277 18.35 -11.88 -7.05
N LYS A 278 17.07 -12.14 -7.37
CA LYS A 278 16.39 -11.48 -8.48
C LYS A 278 15.98 -10.03 -8.18
N TRP A 279 15.95 -9.63 -6.91
CA TRP A 279 15.75 -8.24 -6.45
C TRP A 279 17.09 -7.57 -6.10
N PHE A 280 18.18 -8.29 -6.35
CA PHE A 280 19.52 -7.96 -5.91
C PHE A 280 20.38 -7.50 -7.09
N VAL A 281 21.22 -6.50 -6.83
CA VAL A 281 22.31 -6.04 -7.69
C VAL A 281 23.52 -6.93 -7.36
N PRO A 282 24.20 -7.61 -8.31
CA PRO A 282 25.02 -8.78 -8.00
C PRO A 282 26.16 -8.45 -7.03
N ILE A 283 25.96 -8.79 -5.77
CA ILE A 283 27.02 -9.17 -4.83
C ILE A 283 26.73 -10.62 -4.52
N ARG A 284 27.72 -11.48 -4.79
CA ARG A 284 27.66 -12.93 -4.68
C ARG A 284 27.34 -13.33 -3.22
N ALA A 285 26.06 -13.32 -2.83
CA ALA A 285 25.63 -13.92 -1.58
C ALA A 285 25.72 -15.43 -1.76
N LYS A 286 26.54 -16.11 -0.93
CA LYS A 286 26.57 -17.56 -0.87
C LYS A 286 25.17 -18.02 -0.45
N GLN A 287 24.44 -18.64 -1.39
CA GLN A 287 23.17 -19.27 -1.12
C GLN A 287 23.40 -20.40 -0.12
N ASN A 288 23.04 -20.18 1.14
CA ASN A 288 22.77 -21.29 2.05
C ASN A 288 21.31 -21.70 1.83
N ASP A 289 20.98 -22.99 2.03
CA ASP A 289 19.66 -23.63 1.85
C ASP A 289 18.49 -23.03 2.66
N GLY A 290 18.65 -21.83 3.23
CA GLY A 290 17.60 -21.06 3.88
C GLY A 290 16.63 -20.47 2.85
N GLY A 291 15.33 -20.67 3.07
CA GLY A 291 14.30 -20.21 2.15
C GLY A 291 14.38 -18.71 1.85
N ILE A 292 14.15 -18.40 0.59
CA ILE A 292 14.19 -17.06 0.00
C ILE A 292 12.86 -16.36 0.27
N THR A 293 12.91 -15.05 0.56
CA THR A 293 11.66 -14.26 0.62
C THR A 293 11.10 -14.02 -0.78
N ASN A 294 9.80 -14.27 -0.94
CA ASN A 294 9.09 -13.98 -2.19
C ASN A 294 8.90 -12.47 -2.38
N ASP A 295 8.75 -12.04 -3.64
CA ASP A 295 8.31 -10.70 -4.05
C ASP A 295 9.11 -9.52 -3.47
N GLY A 296 10.40 -9.72 -3.19
CA GLY A 296 11.28 -8.64 -2.71
C GLY A 296 10.92 -8.16 -1.30
N LYS A 297 10.23 -9.02 -0.52
CA LYS A 297 9.65 -8.62 0.77
C LYS A 297 10.70 -8.11 1.74
N LEU A 298 11.86 -8.75 1.78
CA LEU A 298 12.96 -8.39 2.66
C LEU A 298 13.60 -7.05 2.25
N GLU A 299 13.86 -6.86 0.96
CA GLU A 299 14.51 -5.69 0.37
C GLU A 299 13.66 -4.44 0.58
N LEU A 300 12.36 -4.53 0.24
CA LEU A 300 11.41 -3.45 0.47
C LEU A 300 11.20 -3.17 1.97
N SER A 301 11.20 -4.22 2.82
CA SER A 301 11.09 -4.03 4.27
C SER A 301 12.32 -3.33 4.86
N LEU A 302 13.52 -3.69 4.40
CA LEU A 302 14.75 -3.02 4.82
C LEU A 302 14.70 -1.54 4.47
N MET A 303 14.33 -1.24 3.23
CA MET A 303 14.23 0.13 2.75
C MET A 303 13.20 0.92 3.55
N HIS A 304 12.00 0.37 3.75
CA HIS A 304 10.94 0.98 4.54
C HIS A 304 11.39 1.24 5.99
N PHE A 305 12.03 0.26 6.61
CA PHE A 305 12.50 0.36 7.99
C PHE A 305 13.58 1.42 8.15
N HIS A 306 14.51 1.52 7.21
CA HIS A 306 15.55 2.56 7.18
C HIS A 306 14.95 3.97 7.05
N HIS A 307 14.01 4.19 6.12
CA HIS A 307 13.36 5.49 5.95
C HIS A 307 12.54 5.90 7.17
N THR A 308 11.88 4.94 7.82
CA THR A 308 11.06 5.20 9.01
C THR A 308 11.92 5.46 10.25
N ASN A 309 13.09 4.83 10.35
CA ASN A 309 13.96 4.86 11.53
C ASN A 309 15.38 5.33 11.16
N PRO A 310 15.61 6.64 10.92
CA PRO A 310 16.91 7.16 10.46
C PRO A 310 18.03 7.05 11.50
N LYS A 311 17.70 6.81 12.78
CA LYS A 311 18.69 6.60 13.86
C LYS A 311 19.18 5.16 13.95
N TRP A 312 18.56 4.24 13.21
CA TRP A 312 18.93 2.84 13.24
C TRP A 312 20.26 2.62 12.50
N GLN A 313 21.20 1.96 13.17
CA GLN A 313 22.48 1.58 12.56
C GLN A 313 22.28 0.27 11.80
N MET A 314 22.50 0.31 10.49
CA MET A 314 22.35 -0.86 9.63
C MET A 314 23.59 -1.77 9.68
N PRO A 315 23.43 -3.08 9.47
CA PRO A 315 24.56 -3.97 9.23
C PRO A 315 25.32 -3.59 7.94
N LYS A 316 26.65 -3.73 7.93
CA LYS A 316 27.52 -3.34 6.79
C LYS A 316 27.09 -3.94 5.44
N GLN A 317 26.58 -5.17 5.42
CA GLN A 317 26.13 -5.81 4.18
C GLN A 317 24.89 -5.11 3.58
N CYS A 318 23.97 -4.67 4.44
CA CYS A 318 22.78 -3.93 4.04
C CYS A 318 23.12 -2.51 3.57
N GLU A 319 24.16 -1.90 4.16
CA GLU A 319 24.69 -0.59 3.76
C GLU A 319 25.21 -0.60 2.33
N VAL A 320 26.12 -1.54 2.03
CA VAL A 320 26.68 -1.70 0.68
C VAL A 320 25.57 -1.97 -0.36
N TYR A 321 24.53 -2.72 0.02
CA TYR A 321 23.38 -2.96 -0.85
C TYR A 321 22.60 -1.66 -1.14
N LEU A 322 22.29 -0.86 -0.11
CA LEU A 322 21.57 0.39 -0.28
C LEU A 322 22.39 1.41 -1.07
N GLU A 323 23.71 1.50 -0.84
CA GLU A 323 24.61 2.37 -1.61
C GLU A 323 24.59 2.04 -3.11
N LYS A 324 24.69 0.75 -3.47
CA LYS A 324 24.62 0.34 -4.89
C LYS A 324 23.29 0.66 -5.55
N ILE A 325 22.18 0.57 -4.81
CA ILE A 325 20.87 0.97 -5.33
C ILE A 325 20.82 2.48 -5.53
N GLN A 326 21.41 3.26 -4.61
CA GLN A 326 21.49 4.72 -4.74
C GLN A 326 22.28 5.12 -5.97
N GLU A 327 23.47 4.54 -6.16
CA GLU A 327 24.33 4.81 -7.33
C GLU A 327 23.56 4.55 -8.64
N ARG A 328 22.89 3.40 -8.75
CA ARG A 328 22.07 3.07 -9.92
C ARG A 328 20.87 3.97 -10.12
N ALA A 329 20.22 4.40 -9.04
CA ALA A 329 19.12 5.35 -9.13
C ALA A 329 19.60 6.67 -9.74
N VAL A 330 20.76 7.17 -9.30
CA VAL A 330 21.38 8.38 -9.83
C VAL A 330 21.78 8.21 -11.30
N GLU A 331 22.39 7.08 -11.66
CA GLU A 331 22.76 6.78 -13.06
C GLU A 331 21.53 6.75 -13.98
N SER A 332 20.48 6.01 -13.59
CA SER A 332 19.27 5.87 -14.39
C SER A 332 18.53 7.21 -14.60
N MET A 333 18.61 8.12 -13.63
CA MET A 333 18.03 9.46 -13.71
C MET A 333 18.79 10.39 -14.67
N GLN A 334 20.12 10.27 -14.73
CA GLN A 334 20.91 11.01 -15.72
C GLN A 334 20.54 10.61 -17.14
N THR A 335 20.14 9.34 -17.34
CA THR A 335 19.65 8.83 -18.62
C THR A 335 18.17 9.16 -18.88
N SER A 336 17.35 9.31 -17.84
CA SER A 336 15.88 9.34 -17.92
C SER A 336 15.26 10.63 -17.37
N SER A 337 15.67 11.81 -17.86
CA SER A 337 15.20 13.11 -17.37
C SER A 337 13.73 13.47 -17.70
N MET A 338 13.02 12.64 -18.49
CA MET A 338 11.67 12.98 -19.02
C MET A 338 10.49 12.30 -18.32
N LEU A 339 10.66 11.09 -17.74
CA LEU A 339 9.53 10.31 -17.19
C LEU A 339 9.14 10.71 -15.76
N GLN A 340 10.02 11.38 -15.02
CA GLN A 340 9.84 11.63 -13.58
C GLN A 340 9.06 12.91 -13.27
N GLN A 341 9.08 13.90 -14.18
CA GLN A 341 8.29 15.14 -14.04
C GLN A 341 6.78 14.91 -14.16
N SER A 342 6.33 13.91 -14.92
CA SER A 342 4.90 13.63 -15.13
C SER A 342 4.25 12.97 -13.90
N LEU A 343 4.96 12.05 -13.23
CA LEU A 343 4.42 11.32 -12.07
C LEU A 343 4.28 12.21 -10.82
N GLY A 344 5.26 13.08 -10.57
CA GLY A 344 5.25 14.01 -9.43
C GLY A 344 4.17 15.10 -9.56
N GLN A 345 3.91 15.57 -10.78
CA GLN A 345 2.82 16.51 -11.06
C GLN A 345 1.44 15.85 -10.93
N MET A 346 1.28 14.59 -11.37
CA MET A 346 0.02 13.86 -11.25
C MET A 346 -0.34 13.49 -9.81
N GLN A 347 0.62 13.04 -9.00
CA GLN A 347 0.37 12.77 -7.58
C GLN A 347 -0.15 14.03 -6.87
N ARG A 348 0.41 15.21 -7.16
CA ARG A 348 -0.12 16.48 -6.60
C ARG A 348 -1.56 16.76 -7.03
N SER A 349 -1.91 16.53 -8.29
CA SER A 349 -3.27 16.74 -8.80
C SER A 349 -4.30 15.76 -8.22
N PHE A 350 -3.91 14.51 -7.93
CA PHE A 350 -4.80 13.50 -7.35
C PHE A 350 -5.10 13.72 -5.86
N TYR A 351 -4.18 14.35 -5.13
CA TYR A 351 -4.35 14.66 -3.70
C TYR A 351 -4.84 16.09 -3.44
N SER A 352 -4.88 16.98 -4.44
CA SER A 352 -5.56 18.27 -4.33
C SER A 352 -7.08 18.10 -4.52
N ASP A 353 -7.86 18.39 -3.48
CA ASP A 353 -9.32 18.46 -3.58
C ASP A 353 -9.74 19.52 -4.62
N PRO A 354 -10.81 19.32 -5.41
CA PRO A 354 -11.25 20.27 -6.43
C PRO A 354 -11.69 21.65 -5.89
N GLN A 355 -11.93 21.77 -4.58
CA GLN A 355 -12.49 22.99 -3.98
C GLN A 355 -11.55 24.20 -3.93
N SER A 356 -10.27 24.07 -4.30
CA SER A 356 -9.34 25.20 -4.34
C SER A 356 -9.16 25.84 -5.74
N THR A 357 -9.96 25.47 -6.74
CA THR A 357 -9.75 25.89 -8.14
C THR A 357 -10.42 27.23 -8.54
N SER A 358 -11.04 27.95 -7.60
CA SER A 358 -11.80 29.17 -7.91
C SER A 358 -10.98 30.42 -8.28
N SER A 359 -9.63 30.36 -8.32
CA SER A 359 -8.78 31.54 -8.56
C SER A 359 -8.02 31.55 -9.90
N MET A 360 -8.50 30.82 -10.93
CA MET A 360 -7.88 30.81 -12.26
C MET A 360 -8.66 31.54 -13.36
N TYR A 361 -9.63 32.38 -13.01
CA TYR A 361 -10.38 33.19 -13.99
C TYR A 361 -9.94 34.65 -13.98
N ASN A 362 -8.66 34.92 -14.34
CA ASN A 362 -8.23 36.26 -14.78
C ASN A 362 -6.79 36.25 -15.33
N ARG A 363 -6.52 35.51 -16.42
CA ARG A 363 -5.40 35.86 -17.30
C ARG A 363 -5.45 35.19 -18.67
N SER A 364 -6.11 35.81 -19.64
CA SER A 364 -5.68 35.70 -21.05
C SER A 364 -6.33 36.76 -21.92
N MET A 365 -5.56 37.75 -22.36
CA MET A 365 -5.67 38.33 -23.72
C MET A 365 -4.36 39.04 -24.06
N MET A 366 -3.55 38.44 -24.94
CA MET A 366 -2.77 39.08 -26.02
C MET A 366 -1.91 38.02 -26.75
N PRO A 367 -1.86 38.02 -28.09
CA PRO A 367 -1.20 36.97 -28.87
C PRO A 367 0.28 37.26 -29.09
N LYS A 368 1.13 36.22 -29.11
CA LYS A 368 2.54 36.31 -29.49
C LYS A 368 2.73 35.90 -30.95
N THR A 369 3.30 36.81 -31.72
CA THR A 369 3.86 36.57 -33.06
C THR A 369 5.26 35.94 -32.97
N LEU A 370 5.58 35.18 -34.01
CA LEU A 370 6.75 34.34 -34.24
C LEU A 370 8.01 35.18 -34.59
N ASN A 371 9.21 34.80 -34.13
CA ASN A 371 10.41 34.70 -34.98
C ASN A 371 11.68 34.18 -34.25
N ASN A 372 12.46 33.42 -35.04
CA ASN A 372 13.78 32.82 -34.79
C ASN A 372 14.92 33.83 -34.68
N ALA A 373 16.00 33.49 -33.93
CA ALA A 373 17.39 33.34 -34.46
C ALA A 373 18.49 33.33 -33.35
N TYR A 374 19.38 32.33 -33.44
CA TYR A 374 20.82 32.24 -33.12
C TYR A 374 21.53 33.16 -32.07
N SER A 375 22.05 32.48 -31.01
CA SER A 375 23.35 32.47 -30.31
C SER A 375 24.32 33.72 -30.23
N PRO A 376 25.47 33.64 -29.49
CA PRO A 376 25.65 34.25 -28.16
C PRO A 376 26.81 35.28 -28.10
N THR A 377 26.90 36.11 -27.05
CA THR A 377 28.16 36.86 -26.78
C THR A 377 28.34 37.17 -25.29
N TYR A 378 29.54 36.88 -24.80
CA TYR A 378 30.08 37.22 -23.48
C TYR A 378 30.49 38.69 -23.42
N THR A 379 30.20 39.41 -22.32
CA THR A 379 31.21 40.19 -21.56
C THR A 379 30.66 40.81 -20.27
N THR A 380 31.29 40.43 -19.15
CA THR A 380 31.79 41.24 -18.00
C THR A 380 31.14 42.59 -17.66
N VAL A 381 30.91 42.87 -16.36
CA VAL A 381 31.63 43.90 -15.57
C VAL A 381 31.31 43.82 -14.06
N ASN A 382 32.39 43.66 -13.28
CA ASN A 382 32.76 44.08 -11.91
C ASN A 382 31.73 44.28 -10.78
N MET A 383 32.01 43.51 -9.71
CA MET A 383 31.71 43.80 -8.31
C MET A 383 32.61 44.91 -7.73
N SER A 384 32.07 45.73 -6.83
CA SER A 384 32.83 46.47 -5.84
C SER A 384 32.37 46.11 -4.42
N VAL A 385 33.35 46.10 -3.52
CA VAL A 385 33.42 45.53 -2.18
C VAL A 385 33.00 46.55 -1.11
N GLN A 386 32.34 46.12 -0.04
CA GLN A 386 32.54 46.68 1.33
C GLN A 386 31.89 45.82 2.44
N GLN A 387 32.71 45.41 3.41
CA GLN A 387 32.36 45.01 4.79
C GLN A 387 33.01 46.04 5.76
N PRO A 388 32.94 45.91 7.11
CA PRO A 388 31.78 45.99 8.04
C PRO A 388 32.03 46.98 9.22
N SER A 389 31.05 47.32 10.09
CA SER A 389 31.27 47.62 11.54
C SER A 389 30.02 48.06 12.38
N SER A 390 29.88 47.43 13.56
CA SER A 390 29.38 47.85 14.92
C SER A 390 28.12 48.74 15.09
N SER A 391 27.17 48.56 16.05
CA SER A 391 27.28 48.23 17.49
C SER A 391 25.90 47.99 18.20
N ILE A 392 25.90 47.09 19.20
CA ILE A 392 25.21 46.96 20.51
C ILE A 392 23.86 47.69 20.81
N SER A 393 22.81 46.94 21.21
CA SER A 393 22.04 47.15 22.46
C SER A 393 21.13 45.95 22.83
N GLN A 394 20.97 45.73 24.14
CA GLN A 394 20.32 44.59 24.80
C GLN A 394 18.77 44.68 24.82
N SER A 395 18.08 43.53 24.74
CA SER A 395 17.06 43.10 25.72
C SER A 395 16.45 41.76 25.28
N GLY A 396 16.28 40.84 26.23
CA GLY A 396 15.79 39.48 25.98
C GLY A 396 14.28 39.37 25.96
N ILE A 397 13.80 38.23 25.45
CA ILE A 397 12.80 37.30 26.04
C ILE A 397 12.34 36.32 24.92
N THR A 398 12.38 35.02 25.27
CA THR A 398 11.81 33.84 24.59
C THR A 398 12.24 33.49 23.16
N LYS A 399 13.19 32.55 23.04
CA LYS A 399 13.43 31.74 21.83
C LYS A 399 12.27 30.76 21.64
N SER A 400 11.42 31.02 20.64
CA SER A 400 10.71 29.98 19.91
C SER A 400 11.65 29.46 18.82
N ASP A 401 12.26 28.29 19.04
CA ASP A 401 13.08 27.64 18.03
C ASP A 401 12.19 27.17 16.86
N SER A 402 12.32 27.85 15.72
CA SER A 402 11.83 27.41 14.42
C SER A 402 12.55 26.11 14.02
N PRO A 403 11.83 25.05 13.57
CA PRO A 403 12.45 23.75 13.29
C PRO A 403 13.13 23.63 11.91
N TYR A 404 13.32 24.74 11.18
CA TYR A 404 13.92 24.73 9.85
C TYR A 404 15.41 25.07 9.89
N ARG A 405 16.22 24.16 10.42
CA ARG A 405 17.63 24.01 10.02
C ARG A 405 18.18 22.69 10.57
N SER A 406 18.91 21.98 9.71
CA SER A 406 19.60 20.70 9.97
C SER A 406 18.73 19.44 9.85
N LEU A 407 18.28 19.12 8.63
CA LEU A 407 18.08 17.72 8.23
C LEU A 407 19.35 17.22 7.55
N ALA A 408 19.99 16.25 8.18
CA ALA A 408 21.10 15.48 7.62
C ALA A 408 20.63 14.62 6.42
N PRO A 409 21.52 14.28 5.47
CA PRO A 409 21.17 13.76 4.14
C PRO A 409 20.96 12.24 4.16
N TYR A 410 19.94 11.75 4.88
CA TYR A 410 19.75 10.30 5.11
C TYR A 410 18.70 9.62 4.21
N GLY A 411 18.12 10.32 3.23
CA GLY A 411 17.23 9.66 2.26
C GLY A 411 18.02 9.11 1.09
N VAL A 412 17.77 7.84 0.74
CA VAL A 412 18.35 7.11 -0.41
C VAL A 412 18.18 7.90 -1.71
N LEU A 413 17.10 8.67 -1.82
CA LEU A 413 16.82 9.59 -2.93
C LEU A 413 16.61 11.04 -2.47
N SER A 414 17.07 11.42 -1.26
CA SER A 414 16.84 12.78 -0.73
C SER A 414 17.49 13.88 -1.58
N LYS A 415 18.61 13.58 -2.24
CA LYS A 415 19.25 14.49 -3.21
C LYS A 415 18.41 14.71 -4.47
N ILE A 416 17.53 13.78 -4.79
CA ILE A 416 16.61 13.83 -5.93
C ILE A 416 15.37 14.68 -5.59
N HIS A 417 14.90 14.60 -4.34
CA HIS A 417 13.81 15.43 -3.85
C HIS A 417 14.15 16.94 -3.91
N THR A 418 15.36 17.33 -3.52
CA THR A 418 15.80 18.73 -3.55
C THR A 418 15.78 19.34 -4.95
N GLN A 419 16.13 18.56 -5.99
CA GLN A 419 16.10 19.03 -7.38
C GLN A 419 14.68 19.06 -7.98
N MET A 420 13.74 18.25 -7.48
CA MET A 420 12.34 18.26 -7.93
C MET A 420 11.51 19.42 -7.35
N PHE A 421 11.90 20.00 -6.20
CA PHE A 421 11.08 20.98 -5.46
C PHE A 421 11.66 22.40 -5.38
N GLU A 422 12.85 22.69 -5.92
CA GLU A 422 13.43 24.04 -5.95
C GLU A 422 12.67 25.05 -6.84
N SER A 423 11.63 24.61 -7.56
CA SER A 423 10.81 25.46 -8.42
C SER A 423 9.46 25.86 -7.80
N SER A 424 9.36 26.10 -6.49
CA SER A 424 8.13 26.69 -5.90
C SER A 424 8.39 27.36 -4.55
N ASN A 425 9.09 28.48 -4.56
CA ASN A 425 9.10 29.40 -3.42
C ASN A 425 7.89 30.35 -3.56
N SER A 426 6.74 29.98 -3.00
CA SER A 426 5.61 30.90 -2.83
C SER A 426 4.99 30.73 -1.46
N ASN A 427 5.24 31.72 -0.60
CA ASN A 427 4.58 31.95 0.68
C ASN A 427 3.06 31.93 0.54
N TYR A 428 2.38 31.00 1.20
CA TYR A 428 0.98 31.18 1.56
C TYR A 428 0.74 30.70 2.99
N LEU A 429 0.64 31.69 3.87
CA LEU A 429 0.07 31.61 5.20
C LEU A 429 -1.45 31.81 5.04
N SER A 430 -2.29 30.79 5.21
CA SER A 430 -3.70 30.98 5.59
C SER A 430 -4.33 29.65 6.03
N GLY A 431 -5.08 29.70 7.13
CA GLY A 431 -5.65 28.55 7.80
C GLY A 431 -6.95 28.05 7.20
N SER A 432 -7.20 26.76 7.36
CA SER A 432 -8.52 26.15 7.56
C SER A 432 -8.32 24.74 8.12
N LEU A 433 -9.00 24.42 9.24
CA LEU A 433 -9.02 23.06 9.80
C LEU A 433 -9.90 22.17 8.91
N ALA A 434 -9.28 21.48 7.95
CA ALA A 434 -9.86 20.31 7.28
C ALA A 434 -9.48 19.03 8.07
N PRO A 435 -10.31 17.97 8.07
CA PRO A 435 -10.01 16.75 8.79
C PRO A 435 -8.72 16.14 8.23
N LEU A 436 -7.81 15.72 9.13
CA LEU A 436 -6.49 15.16 8.86
C LEU A 436 -6.51 14.03 7.80
N GLN A 437 -6.51 14.38 6.51
CA GLN A 437 -5.93 13.52 5.47
C GLN A 437 -4.42 13.66 5.63
N SER A 438 -3.76 12.57 6.04
CA SER A 438 -2.33 12.55 6.30
C SER A 438 -1.58 12.85 5.01
N VAL A 439 -1.12 14.10 4.86
CA VAL A 439 -0.10 14.44 3.86
C VAL A 439 1.06 13.47 4.08
N PRO A 440 1.50 12.72 3.05
CA PRO A 440 2.57 11.76 3.21
C PRO A 440 3.83 12.50 3.68
N SER A 441 4.45 11.98 4.75
CA SER A 441 5.72 12.50 5.26
C SER A 441 6.77 12.47 4.13
N ALA A 442 7.76 13.37 4.17
CA ALA A 442 8.88 13.36 3.22
C ALA A 442 9.54 11.98 3.12
N ALA A 443 9.68 11.27 4.25
CA ALA A 443 10.21 9.90 4.28
C ALA A 443 9.30 8.87 3.56
N GLN A 444 7.98 9.08 3.59
CA GLN A 444 7.02 8.22 2.90
C GLN A 444 7.06 8.47 1.39
N LEU A 445 7.22 9.73 0.95
CA LEU A 445 7.39 10.06 -0.47
C LEU A 445 8.69 9.48 -1.03
N ASP A 446 9.80 9.63 -0.31
CA ASP A 446 11.10 9.05 -0.70
C ASP A 446 11.01 7.52 -0.83
N MET A 447 10.32 6.86 0.11
CA MET A 447 10.06 5.42 0.04
C MET A 447 9.20 5.04 -1.17
N ASN A 448 8.15 5.80 -1.46
CA ASN A 448 7.25 5.51 -2.57
C ASN A 448 7.98 5.58 -3.93
N VAL A 449 8.80 6.61 -4.14
CA VAL A 449 9.63 6.74 -5.35
C VAL A 449 10.64 5.61 -5.44
N SER A 450 11.31 5.31 -4.33
CA SER A 450 12.28 4.23 -4.27
C SER A 450 11.67 2.86 -4.57
N CYS A 451 10.46 2.62 -4.09
CA CYS A 451 9.71 1.40 -4.36
C CYS A 451 9.40 1.26 -5.86
N LEU A 452 8.89 2.32 -6.49
CA LEU A 452 8.63 2.31 -7.93
C LEU A 452 9.90 2.00 -8.73
N PHE A 453 11.01 2.62 -8.34
CA PHE A 453 12.30 2.37 -8.95
C PHE A 453 12.74 0.90 -8.82
N MET A 454 12.61 0.30 -7.64
CA MET A 454 12.94 -1.12 -7.42
C MET A 454 12.11 -2.06 -8.32
N HIS A 455 10.81 -1.78 -8.47
CA HIS A 455 9.93 -2.53 -9.38
C HIS A 455 10.27 -2.28 -10.86
N GLU A 456 10.76 -1.10 -11.22
CA GLU A 456 11.23 -0.80 -12.57
C GLU A 456 12.54 -1.54 -12.89
N LEU A 457 13.52 -1.50 -11.99
CA LEU A 457 14.76 -2.27 -12.12
C LEU A 457 14.47 -3.76 -12.31
N ARG A 458 13.57 -4.31 -11.47
CA ARG A 458 13.16 -5.71 -11.58
C ARG A 458 12.55 -6.01 -12.94
N TYR A 459 11.67 -5.14 -13.42
CA TYR A 459 11.03 -5.33 -14.71
C TYR A 459 12.03 -5.37 -15.87
N LYS A 460 12.98 -4.42 -15.91
CA LYS A 460 14.05 -4.37 -16.91
C LYS A 460 14.93 -5.62 -16.84
N TYR A 461 15.21 -6.14 -15.64
CA TYR A 461 15.98 -7.37 -15.44
C TYR A 461 15.28 -8.59 -16.03
N LYS A 462 13.96 -8.69 -15.85
CA LYS A 462 13.16 -9.79 -16.40
C LYS A 462 13.10 -9.77 -17.94
N HIS A 463 13.16 -8.58 -18.56
CA HIS A 463 13.06 -8.40 -20.01
C HIS A 463 14.42 -8.41 -20.72
N GLY A 464 15.51 -8.69 -20.01
CA GLY A 464 16.84 -8.80 -20.61
C GLY A 464 17.41 -7.46 -21.09
N GLU A 465 16.84 -6.34 -20.65
CA GLU A 465 17.36 -4.98 -20.94
C GLU A 465 18.59 -4.63 -20.08
N TYR A 466 19.12 -5.60 -19.33
CA TYR A 466 20.40 -5.48 -18.62
C TYR A 466 21.45 -6.33 -19.30
N GLU A 467 22.51 -5.66 -19.76
CA GLU A 467 23.79 -6.32 -20.00
C GLU A 467 24.31 -6.86 -18.67
N GLU A 468 24.46 -8.18 -18.61
CA GLU A 468 25.21 -8.87 -17.59
C GLU A 468 26.68 -8.44 -17.74
N LEU A 469 27.19 -7.59 -16.85
CA LEU A 469 28.62 -7.29 -16.80
C LEU A 469 29.37 -8.51 -16.26
N GLU A 470 29.50 -9.56 -17.09
CA GLU A 470 30.57 -10.54 -16.98
C GLU A 470 31.86 -9.93 -17.53
N HIS A 471 32.62 -9.24 -16.66
CA HIS A 471 34.08 -9.26 -16.65
C HIS A 471 34.57 -8.44 -15.45
N ILE A 472 34.85 -9.13 -14.34
CA ILE A 472 35.95 -8.73 -13.48
C ILE A 472 36.90 -9.90 -13.56
N ASP A 473 37.98 -9.69 -14.31
CA ASP A 473 39.10 -10.61 -14.43
C ASP A 473 39.54 -11.08 -13.03
N GLU A 474 39.55 -12.39 -12.82
CA GLU A 474 40.37 -13.03 -11.78
C GLU A 474 41.84 -12.90 -12.20
N ASP A 475 42.40 -11.70 -12.12
CA ASP A 475 43.83 -11.50 -12.19
C ASP A 475 44.37 -11.13 -10.80
N HIS A 476 45.27 -11.99 -10.33
CA HIS A 476 46.21 -11.87 -9.20
C HIS A 476 45.67 -12.17 -7.79
N ASP A 477 45.96 -13.37 -7.27
CA ASP A 477 47.09 -13.54 -6.32
C ASP A 477 47.43 -15.03 -6.06
N ASP A 478 47.91 -15.75 -7.09
CA ASP A 478 48.64 -17.01 -6.93
C ASP A 478 50.13 -16.77 -7.24
N ASN A 479 50.80 -16.00 -6.37
CA ASN A 479 52.25 -16.08 -6.21
C ASN A 479 52.68 -15.26 -5.01
N VAL A 480 52.93 -15.89 -3.86
CA VAL A 480 54.01 -15.58 -2.88
C VAL A 480 53.92 -16.63 -1.76
N LYS A 481 54.63 -17.75 -1.90
CA LYS A 481 55.82 -18.10 -1.10
C LYS A 481 56.22 -19.58 -1.24
N CYS A 482 57.47 -19.73 -1.68
CA CYS A 482 58.35 -20.87 -1.48
C CYS A 482 58.48 -21.27 -0.01
#